data_AF-A0A6V7LCQ4-F1
#
_entry.id   AF-A0A6V7LCQ4-F1
#
_cell.length_a   1.000
_cell.length_b   1.000
_cell.length_c   1.000
_cell.angle_alpha   90.00
_cell.angle_beta   90.00
_cell.angle_gamma   90.00
#
_symmetry.space_group_name_H-M   'P 1'
#
loop_
_entity.id
_entity.type
_entity.pdbx_description
1 polymer ?
#
loop_
_entity_poly.entity_id
_entity_poly.type
_entity_poly.pdbx_seq_one_letter_code
_entity_poly.pdbx_strand_id
1 'polypeptide(L)'
;KIVQIVFGHYGVVTCLSRSECNITSDCYIASGSADCTVLLWHWNARTQTIVGESEAPAPRATLTGHEQPVTAVVISAELGLVVSGSY
;
A
#
# COMPACT_ATOMS: atom_id res chain seq x y z
N LYS A 1 20.19 6.46 1.19
CA LYS A 1 20.14 5.74 2.49
C LYS A 1 18.79 5.04 2.58
N ILE A 2 18.75 3.74 2.83
CA ILE A 2 17.49 3.01 3.10
C ILE A 2 17.10 3.31 4.55
N VAL A 3 15.85 3.74 4.77
CA VAL A 3 15.33 4.07 6.11
C VAL A 3 14.45 2.98 6.69
N GLN A 4 13.78 2.20 5.84
CA GLN A 4 12.89 1.13 6.24
C GLN A 4 12.78 0.10 5.11
N ILE A 5 12.57 -1.16 5.48
CA ILE A 5 12.18 -2.25 4.58
C ILE A 5 10.91 -2.85 5.18
N VAL A 6 9.90 -3.07 4.34
CA VAL A 6 8.63 -3.67 4.73
C VAL A 6 8.39 -4.95 3.94
N PHE A 7 7.80 -5.94 4.60
CA PHE A 7 7.48 -7.25 4.03
C PHE A 7 5.98 -7.48 4.15
N GLY A 8 5.39 -8.19 3.18
CA GLY A 8 3.97 -8.53 3.25
C GLY A 8 3.47 -9.33 2.05
N HIS A 9 3.84 -8.92 0.83
CA HIS A 9 3.50 -9.67 -0.37
C HIS A 9 4.27 -11.00 -0.45
N TYR A 10 3.61 -12.02 -1.00
CA TYR A 10 4.21 -13.31 -1.32
C TYR A 10 4.77 -13.37 -2.75
N GLY A 11 4.42 -12.37 -3.57
CA GLY A 11 4.87 -12.22 -4.95
C GLY A 11 5.63 -10.92 -5.21
N VAL A 12 5.99 -10.72 -6.48
CA VAL A 12 6.62 -9.48 -6.95
C VAL A 12 5.62 -8.34 -6.83
N VAL A 13 6.04 -7.23 -6.21
CA VAL A 13 5.28 -5.98 -6.23
C VAL A 13 5.35 -5.38 -7.63
N THR A 14 4.21 -5.29 -8.29
CA THR A 14 4.07 -4.91 -9.70
C THR A 14 3.69 -3.44 -9.88
N CYS A 15 2.97 -2.87 -8.91
CA CYS A 15 2.55 -1.48 -8.94
C CYS A 15 2.46 -0.88 -7.54
N LEU A 16 2.62 0.45 -7.45
CA LEU A 16 2.53 1.22 -6.21
C LEU A 16 1.74 2.50 -6.46
N SER A 17 0.96 2.94 -5.46
CA SER A 17 0.35 4.27 -5.45
C SER A 17 0.36 4.89 -4.07
N ARG A 18 0.27 6.21 -4.02
CA ARG A 18 0.18 7.01 -2.81
C ARG A 18 -1.09 7.85 -2.90
N SER A 19 -1.86 7.93 -1.83
CA SER A 19 -3.03 8.78 -1.77
C SER A 19 -2.68 10.26 -1.94
N GLU A 20 -3.59 11.04 -2.52
CA GLU A 20 -3.48 12.50 -2.58
C GLU A 20 -3.46 13.12 -1.18
N CYS A 21 -2.39 13.85 -0.86
CA CYS A 21 -2.24 14.63 0.37
C CYS A 21 -1.03 15.58 0.24
N ASN A 22 -0.89 16.51 1.19
CA ASN A 22 0.36 17.25 1.35
C ASN A 22 1.52 16.27 1.67
N ILE A 23 2.71 16.51 1.13
CA ILE A 23 3.89 15.66 1.34
C ILE A 23 4.32 15.57 2.81
N THR A 24 3.93 16.54 3.64
CA THR A 24 4.21 16.57 5.08
C THR A 24 3.13 15.90 5.94
N SER A 25 2.08 15.36 5.33
CA SER A 25 0.95 14.74 6.02
C SER A 25 1.06 13.22 6.00
N ASP A 26 0.46 12.58 7.01
CA ASP A 26 0.20 11.14 7.00
C ASP A 26 -0.59 10.79 5.74
N CYS A 27 -0.32 9.60 5.18
CA CYS A 27 -0.94 9.18 3.94
C CYS A 27 -1.07 7.66 3.85
N TYR A 28 -1.80 7.22 2.85
CA TYR A 28 -1.89 5.81 2.50
C TYR A 28 -1.02 5.50 1.30
N ILE A 29 -0.40 4.33 1.33
CA ILE A 29 0.30 3.73 0.20
C ILE A 29 -0.40 2.42 -0.12
N ALA A 30 -0.59 2.10 -1.39
CA ALA A 30 -1.06 0.80 -1.83
C ALA A 30 0.00 0.15 -2.70
N SER A 31 0.21 -1.15 -2.50
CA SER A 31 1.03 -1.99 -3.35
C SER A 31 0.18 -3.09 -3.94
N GLY A 32 0.23 -3.25 -5.27
CA GLY A 32 -0.33 -4.42 -5.97
C GLY A 32 0.76 -5.41 -6.33
N SER A 33 0.42 -6.69 -6.43
CA SER A 33 1.39 -7.77 -6.58
C SER A 33 0.93 -8.87 -7.53
N ALA A 34 1.90 -9.66 -7.99
CA ALA A 34 1.70 -10.90 -8.71
C ALA A 34 1.09 -12.03 -7.86
N ASP A 35 1.00 -11.86 -6.54
CA ASP A 35 0.24 -12.76 -5.65
C ASP A 35 -1.28 -12.49 -5.65
N CYS A 36 -1.76 -11.66 -6.58
CA CYS A 36 -3.17 -11.30 -6.77
C CYS A 36 -3.79 -10.50 -5.61
N THR A 37 -2.97 -9.87 -4.76
CA THR A 37 -3.44 -9.03 -3.65
C THR A 37 -3.02 -7.58 -3.80
N VAL A 38 -3.76 -6.70 -3.13
CA VAL A 38 -3.34 -5.32 -2.85
C VAL A 38 -3.17 -5.15 -1.35
N LEU A 39 -2.01 -4.65 -0.90
CA LEU A 39 -1.78 -4.28 0.49
C LEU A 39 -1.89 -2.76 0.65
N LEU A 40 -2.68 -2.33 1.63
CA LEU A 40 -2.82 -0.93 2.02
C LEU A 40 -1.96 -0.65 3.25
N TRP A 41 -1.14 0.39 3.20
CA TRP A 41 -0.17 0.74 4.23
C TRP A 41 -0.43 2.14 4.75
N HIS A 42 -0.19 2.36 6.05
CA HIS A 42 -0.26 3.69 6.65
C HIS A 42 1.16 4.27 6.79
N TRP A 43 1.41 5.39 6.12
CA TRP A 43 2.62 6.17 6.26
C TRP A 43 2.43 7.29 7.27
N ASN A 44 3.31 7.33 8.28
CA ASN A 44 3.34 8.39 9.26
C ASN A 44 4.43 9.42 8.90
N ALA A 45 4.02 10.66 8.67
CA ALA A 45 4.92 11.73 8.26
C ALA A 45 5.81 12.24 9.38
N ARG A 46 5.44 12.04 10.65
CA ARG A 46 6.29 12.44 11.79
C ARG A 46 7.49 11.51 11.94
N THR A 47 7.26 10.20 11.88
CA THR A 47 8.34 9.19 12.00
C THR A 47 9.01 8.90 10.67
N GLN A 48 8.40 9.31 9.55
CA GLN A 48 8.84 9.01 8.18
C GLN A 48 8.97 7.49 7.96
N THR A 49 7.96 6.75 8.42
CA THR A 49 7.91 5.29 8.34
C THR A 49 6.49 4.77 8.10
N ILE A 50 6.39 3.58 7.53
CA ILE A 50 5.19 2.76 7.57
C ILE A 50 4.99 2.21 8.98
N VAL A 51 3.77 2.33 9.49
CA VAL A 51 3.38 1.90 10.84
C VAL A 51 2.31 0.81 10.78
N GLY A 52 2.38 -0.16 11.68
CA GLY A 52 1.34 -1.17 11.91
C GLY A 52 0.44 -0.82 13.09
N GLU A 53 -0.33 -1.80 13.56
CA GLU A 53 -1.06 -1.72 14.84
C GLU A 53 -0.13 -1.90 16.06
N SER A 54 1.02 -2.54 15.86
CA SER A 54 2.07 -2.71 16.86
C SER A 54 3.35 -1.98 16.42
N GLU A 55 4.45 -2.19 17.17
CA GLU A 55 5.79 -1.64 16.86
C GLU A 55 6.34 -2.10 15.50
N ALA A 56 5.77 -3.15 14.89
CA ALA A 56 6.20 -3.65 13.59
C ALA A 56 5.36 -3.05 12.44
N PRO A 57 5.98 -2.71 11.30
CA PRO A 57 5.24 -2.30 10.10
C PRO A 57 4.33 -3.43 9.62
N ALA A 58 3.05 -3.13 9.45
CA ALA A 58 2.06 -4.10 8.98
C ALA A 58 1.06 -3.41 8.04
N PRO A 59 0.51 -4.14 7.05
CA PRO A 59 -0.55 -3.59 6.22
C PRO A 59 -1.80 -3.33 7.08
N ARG A 60 -2.48 -2.21 6.81
CA ARG A 60 -3.77 -1.86 7.40
C ARG A 60 -4.89 -2.74 6.87
N ALA A 61 -4.78 -3.16 5.62
CA ALA A 61 -5.72 -4.05 4.97
C ALA A 61 -5.03 -4.86 3.87
N THR A 62 -5.54 -6.06 3.65
CA THR A 62 -5.23 -6.91 2.50
C THR A 62 -6.50 -7.01 1.67
N LEU A 63 -6.48 -6.44 0.47
CA LEU A 63 -7.58 -6.51 -0.48
C LEU A 63 -7.34 -7.70 -1.41
N THR A 64 -8.33 -8.57 -1.50
CA THR A 64 -8.31 -9.81 -2.28
C THR A 64 -9.48 -9.84 -3.26
N GLY A 65 -9.39 -10.69 -4.28
CA GLY A 65 -10.46 -10.90 -5.26
C GLY A 65 -9.99 -11.00 -6.70
N HIS A 66 -8.80 -10.49 -7.02
CA HIS A 66 -8.18 -10.75 -8.32
C HIS A 66 -7.76 -12.22 -8.42
N GLU A 67 -7.96 -12.81 -9.60
CA GLU A 67 -7.44 -14.15 -9.94
C GLU A 67 -6.15 -14.07 -10.77
N GLN A 68 -5.77 -12.86 -11.19
CA GLN A 68 -4.58 -12.58 -11.97
C GLN A 68 -3.72 -11.48 -11.30
N PRO A 69 -2.42 -11.38 -11.66
CA PRO A 69 -1.54 -10.34 -11.13
C PRO A 69 -2.15 -8.95 -11.22
N VAL A 70 -2.10 -8.20 -10.11
CA VAL A 70 -2.50 -6.80 -10.11
C VAL A 70 -1.50 -6.02 -10.95
N THR A 71 -1.95 -5.19 -11.87
CA THR A 71 -1.09 -4.42 -12.79
C THR A 71 -1.15 -2.92 -12.53
N ALA A 72 -2.23 -2.44 -11.93
CA ALA A 72 -2.40 -1.04 -11.57
C ALA A 72 -3.21 -0.92 -10.28
N VAL A 73 -2.88 0.10 -9.48
CA VAL A 73 -3.63 0.46 -8.27
C VAL A 73 -3.64 1.98 -8.11
N VAL A 74 -4.78 2.54 -7.71
CA VAL A 74 -4.92 3.95 -7.32
C VAL A 74 -5.70 4.03 -6.01
N ILE A 75 -5.36 5.01 -5.18
CA ILE A 75 -6.03 5.27 -3.90
C ILE A 75 -6.60 6.68 -3.96
N SER A 76 -7.82 6.86 -3.44
CA SER A 76 -8.31 8.17 -3.04
C SER A 76 -8.61 8.19 -1.54
N ALA A 77 -7.86 9.02 -0.80
CA ALA A 77 -8.07 9.15 0.65
C ALA A 77 -9.31 10.00 0.96
N GLU A 78 -9.63 10.98 0.12
CA GLU A 78 -10.82 11.82 0.26
C GLU A 78 -12.10 10.98 0.15
N LEU A 79 -12.13 10.05 -0.81
CA LEU A 79 -13.29 9.18 -1.06
C LEU A 79 -13.24 7.87 -0.26
N GLY A 80 -12.11 7.55 0.36
CA GLY A 80 -11.91 6.26 1.03
C GLY A 80 -11.92 5.07 0.07
N LEU A 81 -11.41 5.24 -1.16
CA LEU A 81 -11.47 4.23 -2.22
C LEU A 81 -10.09 3.71 -2.58
N VAL A 82 -10.03 2.42 -2.92
CA VAL A 82 -8.89 1.79 -3.59
C VAL A 82 -9.42 1.10 -4.84
N VAL A 83 -8.89 1.46 -6.01
CA VAL A 83 -9.26 0.84 -7.29
C VAL A 83 -8.04 0.09 -7.81
N SER A 84 -8.24 -1.15 -8.23
CA SER A 84 -7.18 -2.01 -8.76
C SER A 84 -7.62 -2.68 -10.05
N GLY A 85 -6.65 -2.95 -10.92
CA GLY A 85 -6.84 -3.64 -12.19
C GLY A 85 -5.89 -4.83 -12.29
N SER A 86 -6.39 -5.91 -12.86
CA SER A 86 -5.60 -7.05 -13.37
C SER A 86 -5.85 -7.17 -14.88
N TYR A 87 -5.14 -8.10 -15.53
CA TYR A 87 -5.52 -8.53 -16.88
C TYR A 87 -6.91 -9.17 -16.90
#